data_AF-A0A7S0WT06-F1
#
_entry.id   AF-A0A7S0WT06-F1
#
_cell.length_a   1.000
_cell.length_b   1.000
_cell.length_c   1.000
_cell.angle_alpha   90.00
_cell.angle_beta   90.00
_cell.angle_gamma   90.00
#
_symmetry.space_group_name_H-M   'P 1'
#
loop_
_entity.id
_entity.type
_entity.pdbx_description
1 polymer ?
#
loop_
_entity_poly.entity_id
_entity_poly.type
_entity_poly.pdbx_seq_one_letter_code
_entity_poly.pdbx_strand_id
1 'polypeptide(L)'
;AKAALAAQNHLNGSQRSAVARAMVQSFTLWQGPPGTGKTRTLLALMAVLVGASSAPATGPSRGRVGVRGNVSQSLMGQVLACADTNAAVDNLVEGLAARGVRVVRVGNPAKVRPALRAHTAEALAERDTAEGQEAAVMRARALRALEDARRSVEGPGGSVSAGEDAWLRERERILRGDLARADE
;
A
#
# COMPACT_ATOMS: atom_id res chain seq x y z
N ALA A 1 -4.02 26.84 2.95
CA ALA A 1 -5.20 26.32 2.20
C ALA A 1 -5.41 27.01 0.85
N LYS A 2 -5.84 28.28 0.82
CA LYS A 2 -6.18 29.01 -0.43
C LYS A 2 -5.03 29.09 -1.44
N ALA A 3 -3.81 29.33 -0.99
CA ALA A 3 -2.61 29.36 -1.84
C ALA A 3 -2.26 27.98 -2.45
N ALA A 4 -2.37 26.90 -1.66
CA ALA A 4 -2.13 25.54 -2.13
C ALA A 4 -3.18 25.10 -3.17
N LEU A 5 -4.44 25.49 -2.98
CA LEU A 5 -5.49 25.28 -3.98
C LEU A 5 -5.25 26.11 -5.25
N ALA A 6 -4.79 27.35 -5.10
CA ALA A 6 -4.43 28.20 -6.24
C ALA A 6 -3.28 27.61 -7.07
N ALA A 7 -2.36 26.87 -6.45
CA ALA A 7 -1.30 26.16 -7.18
C ALA A 7 -1.82 25.00 -8.06
N GLN A 8 -3.06 24.54 -7.86
CA GLN A 8 -3.70 23.50 -8.67
C GLN A 8 -4.34 24.09 -9.95
N ASN A 9 -3.51 24.71 -10.80
CA ASN A 9 -3.96 25.43 -12.01
C ASN A 9 -4.68 24.57 -13.05
N HIS A 10 -4.55 23.24 -12.96
CA HIS A 10 -5.15 22.27 -13.87
C HIS A 10 -6.60 21.89 -13.53
N LEU A 11 -7.17 22.44 -12.45
CA LEU A 11 -8.57 22.21 -12.06
C LEU A 11 -9.50 23.24 -12.68
N ASN A 12 -10.63 22.78 -13.22
CA ASN A 12 -11.70 23.65 -13.67
C ASN A 12 -12.49 24.24 -12.47
N GLY A 13 -13.45 25.13 -12.75
CA GLY A 13 -14.22 25.83 -11.72
C GLY A 13 -15.01 24.90 -10.78
N SER A 14 -15.66 23.86 -11.32
CA SER A 14 -16.44 22.92 -10.50
C SER A 14 -15.55 22.06 -9.62
N GLN A 15 -14.41 21.58 -10.14
CA GLN A 15 -13.41 20.82 -9.39
C GLN A 15 -12.77 21.67 -8.29
N ARG A 16 -12.43 22.93 -8.57
CA ARG A 16 -11.89 23.86 -7.58
C ARG A 16 -12.88 24.15 -6.46
N SER A 17 -14.15 24.36 -6.81
CA SER A 17 -15.24 24.54 -5.84
C SER A 17 -15.43 23.29 -4.98
N ALA A 18 -15.39 22.11 -5.58
CA ALA A 18 -15.48 20.83 -4.90
C ALA A 18 -14.36 20.66 -3.85
N VAL A 19 -13.11 20.92 -4.24
CA VAL A 19 -11.95 20.87 -3.32
C VAL A 19 -12.09 21.90 -2.20
N ALA A 20 -12.42 23.16 -2.53
CA ALA A 20 -12.59 24.21 -1.53
C ALA A 20 -13.65 23.88 -0.47
N ARG A 21 -14.79 23.29 -0.89
CA ARG A 21 -15.85 22.83 0.02
C ARG A 21 -15.37 21.67 0.90
N ALA A 22 -14.72 20.67 0.32
CA ALA A 22 -14.21 19.52 1.06
C ALA A 22 -13.20 19.88 2.16
N MET A 23 -12.49 21.01 2.02
CA MET A 23 -11.54 21.46 3.04
C MET A 23 -12.19 22.05 4.30
N VAL A 24 -13.46 22.47 4.22
CA VAL A 24 -14.14 23.17 5.32
C VAL A 24 -15.37 22.40 5.85
N GLN A 25 -15.78 21.33 5.17
CA GLN A 25 -16.92 20.52 5.58
C GLN A 25 -16.44 19.21 6.24
N SER A 26 -17.17 18.76 7.25
CA SER A 26 -16.93 17.48 7.93
C SER A 26 -17.25 16.26 7.04
N PHE A 27 -18.18 16.44 6.10
CA PHE A 27 -18.56 15.45 5.11
C PHE A 27 -18.78 16.13 3.77
N THR A 28 -18.34 15.49 2.69
CA THR A 28 -18.54 15.99 1.33
C THR A 28 -18.75 14.83 0.38
N LEU A 29 -19.81 14.91 -0.43
CA LEU A 29 -20.08 13.96 -1.50
C LEU A 29 -19.81 14.63 -2.85
N TRP A 30 -18.97 14.01 -3.67
CA TRP A 30 -18.75 14.43 -5.04
C TRP A 30 -19.38 13.45 -6.01
N GLN A 31 -20.36 13.91 -6.77
CA GLN A 31 -20.86 13.18 -7.92
C GLN A 31 -20.13 13.67 -9.17
N GLY A 32 -19.58 12.74 -9.94
CA GLY A 32 -18.96 13.05 -11.22
C GLY A 32 -19.40 12.05 -12.28
N PRO A 33 -20.04 12.48 -13.38
CA PRO A 33 -20.24 11.66 -14.59
C PRO A 33 -18.92 11.02 -15.09
N PRO A 34 -18.97 9.99 -15.96
CA PRO A 34 -17.76 9.42 -16.56
C PRO A 34 -16.92 10.51 -17.25
N GLY A 35 -15.60 10.42 -17.12
CA GLY A 35 -14.65 11.38 -17.73
C GLY A 35 -14.49 12.74 -17.01
N THR A 36 -15.28 13.07 -15.98
CA THR A 36 -15.24 14.39 -15.31
C THR A 36 -14.06 14.65 -14.37
N GLY A 37 -13.07 13.74 -14.36
CA GLY A 37 -11.83 13.92 -13.61
C GLY A 37 -11.95 13.74 -12.10
N LYS A 38 -12.90 12.92 -11.60
CA LYS A 38 -13.04 12.61 -10.16
C LYS A 38 -11.71 12.29 -9.47
N THR A 39 -10.94 11.37 -10.05
CA THR A 39 -9.61 10.99 -9.53
C THR A 39 -8.64 12.18 -9.52
N ARG A 40 -8.63 13.00 -10.58
CA ARG A 40 -7.80 14.21 -10.66
C ARG A 40 -8.16 15.20 -9.54
N THR A 41 -9.44 15.42 -9.29
CA THR A 41 -9.94 16.30 -8.22
C THR A 41 -9.58 15.75 -6.83
N LEU A 42 -9.68 14.43 -6.63
CA LEU A 42 -9.31 13.77 -5.38
C LEU A 42 -7.81 13.89 -5.09
N LEU A 43 -6.97 13.66 -6.10
CA LEU A 43 -5.51 13.80 -5.99
C LEU A 43 -5.12 15.24 -5.65
N ALA A 44 -5.79 16.23 -6.24
CA ALA A 44 -5.54 17.63 -5.93
C ALA A 44 -5.96 18.00 -4.50
N LEU A 45 -7.11 17.51 -4.03
CA LEU A 45 -7.51 17.66 -2.62
C LEU A 45 -6.46 17.06 -1.69
N MET A 46 -6.04 15.81 -1.91
CA MET A 46 -5.05 15.15 -1.07
C MET A 46 -3.71 15.90 -1.06
N ALA A 47 -3.22 16.35 -2.21
CA ALA A 47 -2.00 17.15 -2.31
C ALA A 47 -2.12 18.47 -1.51
N VAL A 48 -3.27 19.14 -1.60
CA VAL A 48 -3.55 20.35 -0.83
C VAL A 48 -3.60 20.05 0.67
N LEU A 49 -4.31 19.01 1.12
CA LEU A 49 -4.45 18.65 2.53
C LEU A 49 -3.11 18.32 3.19
N VAL A 50 -2.26 17.57 2.50
CA VAL A 50 -0.92 17.18 2.99
C VAL A 50 0.08 18.34 2.91
N GLY A 51 -0.28 19.45 2.26
CA GLY A 51 0.60 20.62 2.12
C GLY A 51 1.76 20.39 1.15
N ALA A 52 1.60 19.48 0.19
CA ALA A 52 2.58 19.28 -0.87
C ALA A 52 2.62 20.54 -1.76
N SER A 53 3.57 21.42 -1.48
CA SER A 53 3.94 22.50 -2.39
C SER A 53 4.69 21.89 -3.58
N SER A 54 4.42 22.37 -4.78
CA SER A 54 4.90 21.86 -6.08
C SER A 54 6.43 21.92 -6.29
N ALA A 55 7.24 21.99 -5.23
CA ALA A 55 8.68 21.92 -5.32
C ALA A 55 9.13 20.44 -5.32
N PRO A 56 10.03 20.04 -6.22
CA PRO A 56 10.54 18.68 -6.23
C PRO A 56 11.35 18.46 -4.95
N ALA A 57 10.86 17.56 -4.09
CA ALA A 57 11.59 17.11 -2.91
C ALA A 57 12.72 16.16 -3.36
N THR A 58 13.79 16.72 -3.94
CA THR A 58 15.06 16.03 -4.12
C THR A 58 15.78 15.93 -2.78
N GLY A 59 15.63 14.80 -2.10
CA GLY A 59 16.49 14.42 -0.97
C GLY A 59 15.82 13.50 0.04
N PRO A 60 16.52 12.48 0.57
CA PRO A 60 15.98 11.62 1.60
C PRO A 60 15.83 12.44 2.89
N SER A 61 14.59 12.66 3.33
CA SER A 61 14.32 13.17 4.66
C SER A 61 14.68 12.08 5.68
N ARG A 62 15.96 11.99 6.02
CA ARG A 62 16.46 11.23 7.17
C ARG A 62 15.65 11.64 8.40
N GLY A 63 15.23 10.61 9.15
CA GLY A 63 14.29 10.73 10.25
C GLY A 63 14.56 11.89 11.20
N ARG A 64 13.47 12.55 11.60
CA ARG A 64 13.34 13.16 12.92
C ARG A 64 12.00 12.73 13.50
N VAL A 65 12.02 11.59 14.17
CA VAL A 65 11.19 11.41 15.37
C VAL A 65 11.93 12.19 16.45
N GLY A 66 11.51 13.42 16.72
CA GLY A 66 12.21 14.31 17.64
C GLY A 66 11.73 15.75 17.56
N VAL A 67 10.84 16.10 18.48
CA VAL A 67 10.67 17.39 19.18
C VAL A 67 11.09 18.67 18.43
N ARG A 68 10.08 19.51 18.17
CA ARG A 68 10.12 20.99 17.97
C ARG A 68 11.17 21.52 16.97
N GLY A 69 10.72 21.79 15.75
CA GLY A 69 11.41 22.69 14.82
C GLY A 69 10.78 22.68 13.43
N ASN A 70 10.08 23.77 13.06
CA ASN A 70 9.51 24.08 11.75
C ASN A 70 9.12 22.89 10.87
N VAL A 71 8.10 22.16 11.30
CA VAL A 71 7.33 21.27 10.42
C VAL A 71 6.69 22.16 9.37
N SER A 72 7.01 21.96 8.09
CA SER A 72 6.18 22.46 6.99
C SER A 72 4.76 21.96 7.27
N GLN A 73 3.91 22.84 7.81
CA GLN A 73 2.62 22.46 8.40
C GLN A 73 1.76 21.81 7.31
N SER A 74 1.62 20.48 7.35
CA SER A 74 0.50 19.80 6.70
C SER A 74 -0.77 20.49 7.19
N LEU A 75 -1.64 20.92 6.27
CA LEU A 75 -2.86 21.63 6.63
C LEU A 75 -3.81 20.72 7.43
N MET A 76 -3.73 19.41 7.18
CA MET A 76 -4.44 18.38 7.92
C MET A 76 -3.55 17.14 8.06
N GLY A 77 -2.80 17.04 9.17
CA GLY A 77 -2.15 15.81 9.66
C GLY A 77 -1.78 14.74 8.62
N GLN A 78 -2.18 13.50 8.89
CA GLN A 78 -2.11 12.37 7.95
C GLN A 78 -3.48 12.16 7.29
N VAL A 79 -3.49 11.78 6.01
CA VAL A 79 -4.71 11.50 5.24
C VAL A 79 -4.80 10.00 4.95
N LEU A 80 -5.89 9.37 5.36
CA LEU A 80 -6.23 8.00 4.95
C LEU A 80 -7.06 8.05 3.66
N ALA A 81 -6.55 7.40 2.61
CA ALA A 81 -7.24 7.26 1.33
C ALA A 81 -7.65 5.80 1.12
N CYS A 82 -8.93 5.56 0.86
CA CYS A 82 -9.48 4.22 0.61
C CYS A 82 -10.17 4.17 -0.75
N ALA A 83 -10.20 2.98 -1.37
CA ALA A 83 -10.97 2.70 -2.57
C ALA A 83 -11.43 1.23 -2.58
N ASP A 84 -12.48 0.94 -3.35
CA ASP A 84 -13.14 -0.36 -3.39
C ASP A 84 -12.28 -1.47 -4.04
N THR A 85 -11.31 -1.10 -4.89
CA THR A 85 -10.45 -2.07 -5.59
C THR A 85 -8.97 -1.73 -5.45
N ASN A 86 -8.11 -2.76 -5.47
CA ASN A 86 -6.65 -2.57 -5.46
C ASN A 86 -6.19 -1.71 -6.64
N ALA A 87 -6.76 -1.90 -7.83
CA ALA A 87 -6.43 -1.10 -9.00
C ALA A 87 -6.76 0.39 -8.80
N ALA A 88 -7.88 0.71 -8.13
CA ALA A 88 -8.22 2.08 -7.81
C ALA A 88 -7.26 2.68 -6.77
N VAL A 89 -6.88 1.93 -5.74
CA VAL A 89 -5.86 2.37 -4.76
C VAL A 89 -4.52 2.63 -5.46
N ASP A 90 -4.10 1.74 -6.35
CA ASP A 90 -2.84 1.86 -7.08
C ASP A 90 -2.83 3.11 -7.99
N ASN A 91 -3.96 3.45 -8.62
CA ASN A 91 -4.11 4.71 -9.36
C ASN A 91 -3.96 5.96 -8.46
N LEU A 92 -4.40 5.88 -7.20
CA LEU A 92 -4.18 6.97 -6.23
C LEU A 92 -2.71 7.08 -5.84
N VAL A 93 -2.07 5.95 -5.53
CA VAL A 93 -0.64 5.89 -5.18
C VAL A 93 0.21 6.47 -6.32
N GLU A 94 -0.01 6.02 -7.55
CA GLU A 94 0.67 6.53 -8.73
C GLU A 94 0.46 8.03 -8.92
N GLY A 95 -0.79 8.49 -8.84
CA GLY A 95 -1.13 9.91 -9.01
C GLY A 95 -0.56 10.82 -7.92
N LEU A 96 -0.43 10.33 -6.68
CA LEU A 96 0.16 11.04 -5.55
C LEU A 96 1.69 11.06 -5.63
N ALA A 97 2.31 9.92 -5.93
CA ALA A 97 3.76 9.81 -6.10
C ALA A 97 4.25 10.71 -7.24
N ALA A 98 3.54 10.75 -8.37
CA ALA A 98 3.84 11.65 -9.49
C ALA A 98 3.74 13.15 -9.11
N ARG A 99 3.04 13.49 -8.02
CA ARG A 99 2.94 14.85 -7.47
C ARG A 99 3.96 15.12 -6.36
N GLY A 100 4.89 14.21 -6.10
CA GLY A 100 5.86 14.32 -5.01
C GLY A 100 5.26 14.15 -3.62
N VAL A 101 4.03 13.65 -3.52
CA VAL A 101 3.39 13.38 -2.23
C VAL A 101 3.96 12.09 -1.66
N ARG A 102 4.44 12.14 -0.41
CA ARG A 102 4.85 10.94 0.31
C ARG A 102 3.63 10.06 0.59
N VAL A 103 3.58 8.90 -0.06
CA VAL A 103 2.46 7.96 0.03
C VAL A 103 2.94 6.60 0.52
N VAL A 104 2.12 5.96 1.36
CA VAL A 104 2.33 4.59 1.85
C VAL A 104 1.14 3.73 1.42
N ARG A 105 1.42 2.68 0.66
CA ARG A 105 0.43 1.68 0.22
C ARG A 105 0.38 0.54 1.24
N VAL A 106 -0.72 0.46 1.99
CA VAL A 106 -0.96 -0.62 2.95
C VAL A 106 -1.75 -1.74 2.29
N GLY A 107 -1.32 -3.00 2.45
CA GLY A 107 -1.99 -4.19 1.92
C GLY A 107 -0.98 -5.22 1.39
N ASN A 108 -1.49 -6.37 0.90
CA ASN A 108 -0.65 -7.44 0.38
C ASN A 108 0.17 -6.96 -0.86
N PRO A 109 1.51 -6.95 -0.80
CA PRO A 109 2.36 -6.50 -1.91
C PRO A 109 2.18 -7.28 -3.22
N ALA A 110 1.74 -8.54 -3.15
CA ALA A 110 1.46 -9.36 -4.33
C ALA A 110 0.26 -8.83 -5.15
N LYS A 111 -0.64 -8.06 -4.52
CA LYS A 111 -1.82 -7.45 -5.16
C LYS A 111 -1.56 -6.02 -5.65
N VAL A 112 -0.32 -5.53 -5.52
CA VAL A 112 0.10 -4.18 -5.92
C VAL A 112 0.84 -4.26 -7.25
N ARG A 113 0.58 -3.30 -8.15
CA ARG A 113 1.30 -3.17 -9.43
C ARG A 113 2.82 -3.15 -9.19
N PRO A 114 3.63 -3.86 -10.00
CA PRO A 114 5.09 -3.95 -9.79
C PRO A 114 5.79 -2.59 -9.62
N ALA A 115 5.44 -1.61 -10.46
CA ALA A 115 6.02 -0.27 -10.43
C ALA A 115 5.74 0.51 -9.12
N LEU A 116 4.73 0.10 -8.34
CA LEU A 116 4.31 0.77 -7.11
C LEU A 116 4.75 0.04 -5.84
N ARG A 117 5.41 -1.12 -5.96
CA ARG A 117 5.82 -1.93 -4.80
C ARG A 117 6.77 -1.19 -3.86
N ALA A 118 7.60 -0.28 -4.38
CA ALA A 118 8.48 0.57 -3.57
C ALA A 118 7.73 1.49 -2.59
N HIS A 119 6.43 1.71 -2.81
CA HIS A 119 5.57 2.51 -1.95
C HIS A 119 4.81 1.67 -0.91
N THR A 120 4.97 0.34 -0.86
CA THR A 120 4.26 -0.48 0.13
C THR A 120 4.83 -0.31 1.53
N ALA A 121 3.99 -0.42 2.55
CA ALA A 121 4.44 -0.33 3.94
C ALA A 121 5.63 -1.28 4.24
N GLU A 122 5.57 -2.50 3.70
CA GLU A 122 6.64 -3.49 3.83
C GLU A 122 7.94 -3.03 3.15
N ALA A 123 7.90 -2.62 1.87
CA ALA A 123 9.10 -2.17 1.17
C ALA A 123 9.72 -0.90 1.78
N LEU A 124 8.89 -0.01 2.32
CA LEU A 124 9.36 1.17 3.04
C LEU A 124 10.02 0.78 4.38
N ALA A 125 9.41 -0.13 5.15
CA ALA A 125 9.99 -0.61 6.41
C ALA A 125 11.31 -1.34 6.18
N GLU A 126 11.37 -2.25 5.19
CA GLU A 126 12.59 -2.96 4.79
C GLU A 126 13.73 -2.01 4.43
N ARG A 127 13.42 -0.87 3.83
CA ARG A 127 14.43 0.10 3.43
C ARG A 127 14.84 1.02 4.58
N ASP A 128 13.87 1.48 5.37
CA ASP A 128 14.04 2.63 6.26
C ASP A 128 14.15 2.27 7.75
N THR A 129 13.88 1.02 8.17
CA THR A 129 13.96 0.60 9.58
C THR A 129 14.82 -0.65 9.78
N ALA A 130 15.46 -0.76 10.96
CA ALA A 130 16.28 -1.92 11.30
C ALA A 130 15.40 -3.18 11.45
N GLU A 131 14.23 -3.05 12.08
CA GLU A 131 13.27 -4.13 12.26
C GLU A 131 12.74 -4.64 10.92
N GLY A 132 12.55 -3.75 9.95
CA GLY A 132 12.12 -4.10 8.60
C GLY A 132 13.20 -4.88 7.85
N GLN A 133 14.46 -4.45 7.97
CA GLN A 133 15.62 -5.16 7.40
C GLN A 133 15.79 -6.55 8.01
N GLU A 134 15.69 -6.67 9.35
CA GLU A 134 15.73 -7.94 10.06
C GLU A 134 14.58 -8.87 9.62
N ALA A 135 13.36 -8.33 9.51
CA ALA A 135 12.21 -9.08 9.03
C ALA A 135 12.39 -9.58 7.59
N ALA A 136 13.02 -8.80 6.71
CA ALA A 136 13.36 -9.25 5.36
C ALA A 136 14.35 -10.41 5.37
N VAL A 137 15.39 -10.33 6.21
CA VAL A 137 16.36 -11.43 6.39
C VAL A 137 15.66 -12.69 6.91
N MET A 138 14.78 -12.56 7.90
CA MET A 138 13.99 -13.68 8.43
C MET A 138 13.09 -14.30 7.36
N ARG A 139 12.36 -13.49 6.57
CA ARG A 139 11.56 -13.97 5.44
C ARG A 139 12.39 -14.72 4.41
N ALA A 140 13.55 -14.19 4.03
CA ALA A 140 14.44 -14.84 3.07
C ALA A 140 14.96 -16.19 3.58
N ARG A 141 15.29 -16.29 4.88
CA ARG A 141 15.68 -17.56 5.52
C ARG A 141 14.52 -18.56 5.54
N ALA A 142 13.32 -18.12 5.92
CA ALA A 142 12.14 -18.97 5.95
C ALA A 142 11.78 -19.52 4.56
N LEU A 143 11.85 -18.69 3.51
CA LEU A 143 11.60 -19.12 2.14
C LEU A 143 12.61 -20.17 1.65
N ARG A 144 13.90 -20.00 1.98
CA ARG A 144 14.92 -21.00 1.66
C ARG A 144 14.65 -22.33 2.37
N ALA A 145 14.36 -22.28 3.67
CA ALA A 145 14.04 -23.48 4.44
C ALA A 145 12.81 -24.22 3.89
N LEU A 146 11.78 -23.48 3.45
CA LEU A 146 10.61 -24.07 2.78
C LEU A 146 10.97 -24.69 1.43
N GLU A 147 11.84 -24.06 0.65
CA GLU A 147 12.29 -24.60 -0.63
C GLU A 147 13.15 -25.86 -0.46
N ASP A 148 14.06 -25.88 0.52
CA ASP A 148 14.88 -27.05 0.85
C ASP A 148 14.03 -28.22 1.35
N ALA A 149 13.02 -27.92 2.19
CA ALA A 149 12.04 -28.90 2.61
C ALA A 149 11.23 -29.44 1.42
N ARG A 150 10.80 -28.55 0.50
CA ARG A 150 10.06 -28.96 -0.70
C ARG A 150 10.90 -29.86 -1.60
N ARG A 151 12.18 -29.53 -1.82
CA ARG A 151 13.11 -30.35 -2.62
C ARG A 151 13.38 -31.72 -2.00
N SER A 152 13.43 -31.79 -0.67
CA SER A 152 13.60 -33.05 0.05
C SER A 152 12.40 -33.98 -0.10
N VAL A 153 11.21 -33.43 -0.37
CA VAL A 153 9.97 -34.17 -0.67
C VAL A 153 9.81 -34.42 -2.17
N GLU A 154 10.29 -33.55 -3.06
CA GLU A 154 10.04 -33.70 -4.51
C GLU A 154 11.05 -34.65 -5.22
N GLY A 155 12.19 -34.97 -4.60
CA GLY A 155 13.23 -35.84 -5.18
C GLY A 155 13.85 -35.33 -6.50
N PRO A 156 14.96 -35.92 -6.99
CA PRO A 156 15.50 -35.59 -8.30
C PRO A 156 14.63 -36.21 -9.41
N GLY A 157 13.58 -35.50 -9.83
CA GLY A 157 12.71 -35.92 -10.93
C GLY A 157 11.29 -35.37 -10.92
N GLY A 158 10.85 -34.70 -9.85
CA GLY A 158 9.47 -34.16 -9.76
C GLY A 158 8.39 -35.25 -9.73
N SER A 159 8.77 -36.51 -9.54
CA SER A 159 7.86 -37.62 -9.33
C SER A 159 7.72 -37.88 -7.83
N VAL A 160 6.51 -37.67 -7.31
CA VAL A 160 6.12 -38.09 -5.95
C VAL A 160 6.41 -39.58 -5.84
N SER A 161 7.27 -39.98 -4.90
CA SER A 161 7.59 -41.39 -4.73
C SER A 161 6.37 -42.15 -4.20
N ALA A 162 6.20 -43.42 -4.56
CA ALA A 162 5.06 -44.24 -4.13
C ALA A 162 4.86 -44.31 -2.59
N GLY A 163 5.92 -44.03 -1.81
CA GLY A 163 5.85 -43.91 -0.35
C GLY A 163 5.23 -42.61 0.16
N GLU A 164 5.29 -41.53 -0.60
CA GLU A 164 4.76 -40.21 -0.21
C GLU A 164 3.26 -40.10 -0.46
N ASP A 165 2.74 -40.74 -1.49
CA ASP A 165 1.29 -40.90 -1.67
C ASP A 165 0.65 -41.66 -0.49
N ALA A 166 1.37 -42.59 0.13
CA ALA A 166 0.90 -43.29 1.32
C ALA A 166 0.86 -42.35 2.55
N TRP A 167 1.89 -41.52 2.72
CA TRP A 167 1.95 -40.56 3.84
C TRP A 167 0.95 -39.40 3.69
N LEU A 168 0.75 -38.88 2.48
CA LEU A 168 -0.25 -37.85 2.19
C LEU A 168 -1.68 -38.38 2.41
N ARG A 169 -1.98 -39.60 1.95
CA ARG A 169 -3.27 -40.27 2.21
C ARG A 169 -3.51 -40.48 3.70
N GLU A 170 -2.47 -40.86 4.44
CA GLU A 170 -2.56 -41.06 5.88
C GLU A 170 -2.79 -39.74 6.64
N ARG A 171 -2.11 -38.66 6.26
CA ARG A 171 -2.36 -37.33 6.84
C ARG A 171 -3.74 -36.78 6.51
N GLU A 172 -4.22 -37.00 5.30
CA GLU A 172 -5.55 -36.57 4.89
C GLU A 172 -6.65 -37.35 5.66
N ARG A 173 -6.42 -38.64 5.92
CA ARG A 173 -7.27 -39.48 6.78
C ARG A 173 -7.33 -38.96 8.21
N ILE A 174 -6.18 -38.57 8.78
CA ILE A 174 -6.10 -38.00 10.12
C ILE A 174 -6.84 -36.66 10.19
N LEU A 175 -6.58 -35.75 9.24
CA LEU A 175 -7.23 -34.44 9.20
C LEU A 175 -8.75 -34.53 9.04
N ARG A 176 -9.27 -35.44 8.20
CA ARG A 176 -10.72 -35.69 8.11
C ARG A 176 -11.29 -36.28 9.40
N GLY A 177 -10.54 -37.16 10.06
CA GLY A 177 -10.94 -37.73 11.36
C GLY A 177 -11.03 -36.66 12.45
N ASP A 178 -10.11 -35.70 12.47
CA ASP A 178 -10.10 -34.61 13.45
C ASP A 178 -11.18 -33.56 13.13
N LEU A 179 -11.47 -33.29 11.85
CA LEU A 179 -12.61 -32.44 11.44
C LEU A 179 -13.97 -33.06 11.81
N ALA A 180 -14.14 -34.38 11.64
CA ALA A 180 -15.38 -35.06 12.00
C ALA A 180 -15.66 -35.07 13.52
N ARG A 181 -14.62 -34.97 14.36
CA ARG A 181 -14.75 -34.86 15.83
C ARG A 181 -14.98 -33.42 16.31
N ALA A 182 -14.76 -32.42 15.46
CA ALA A 182 -14.96 -31.02 15.78
C ALA A 182 -16.39 -30.54 15.50
N ASP A 183 -17.17 -31.32 14.75
CA ASP A 183 -18.57 -31.06 14.40
C ASP A 183 -19.59 -31.85 15.29
N GLU A 184 -19.13 -32.54 16.34
CA GLU A 184 -19.94 -33.13 17.44
C GLU A 184 -19.93 -32.24 18.68
#